data_AF-A0A7R9ZN51-F1
#
_entry.id   AF-A0A7R9ZN51-F1
#
_cell.length_a   1.000
_cell.length_b   1.000
_cell.length_c   1.000
_cell.angle_alpha   90.00
_cell.angle_beta   90.00
_cell.angle_gamma   90.00
#
_symmetry.space_group_name_H-M   'P 1'
#
loop_
_entity.id
_entity.type
_entity.pdbx_description
1 polymer ?
#
loop_
_entity_poly.entity_id
_entity_poly.type
_entity_poly.pdbx_seq_one_letter_code
_entity_poly.pdbx_strand_id
1 'polypeptide(L)'
;MATQRSVMAVLGTRWKPRTALLASTALGMAAGFGEEMLFRGVLQYELGASFAAVGWTSVLFGLLHAVTPLYAVLATLASLYFGWLYLAADNLVVPILTHGLYDVAALMYAHYTVSKLSPQEQLEIAEWRGPGDPEEKEEKSS
;
A
#
# COMPACT_ATOMS: atom_id res chain seq x y z
N MET A 1 -2.53 -4.44 -13.33
CA MET A 1 -3.97 -4.25 -13.57
C MET A 1 -4.75 -3.73 -12.35
N ALA A 2 -5.14 -4.54 -11.37
CA ALA A 2 -6.07 -4.11 -10.29
C ALA A 2 -5.64 -2.85 -9.51
N THR A 3 -4.39 -2.79 -9.03
CA THR A 3 -3.87 -1.63 -8.29
C THR A 3 -3.80 -0.37 -9.17
N GLN A 4 -3.37 -0.50 -10.41
CA GLN A 4 -3.29 0.63 -11.35
C GLN A 4 -4.68 1.20 -11.68
N ARG A 5 -5.69 0.32 -11.81
CA ARG A 5 -7.09 0.72 -11.99
C ARG A 5 -7.60 1.56 -10.83
N SER A 6 -7.35 1.14 -9.59
CA SER A 6 -7.71 1.92 -8.40
C SER A 6 -7.00 3.28 -8.36
N VAL A 7 -5.71 3.32 -8.70
CA VAL A 7 -4.95 4.58 -8.76
C VAL A 7 -5.53 5.53 -9.81
N MET A 8 -5.87 5.03 -11.00
CA MET A 8 -6.51 5.86 -12.04
C MET A 8 -7.90 6.33 -11.63
N ALA A 9 -8.67 5.50 -10.91
CA ALA A 9 -9.99 5.87 -10.40
C ALA A 9 -9.92 6.99 -9.35
N VAL A 10 -8.91 6.97 -8.48
CA VAL A 10 -8.77 7.93 -7.36
C VAL A 10 -7.98 9.18 -7.76
N LEU A 11 -6.84 9.02 -8.43
CA LEU A 11 -5.90 10.09 -8.74
C LEU A 11 -5.98 10.58 -10.19
N GLY A 12 -6.75 9.89 -11.03
CA GLY A 12 -6.94 10.21 -12.43
C GLY A 12 -5.86 9.64 -13.35
N THR A 13 -6.11 9.76 -14.66
CA THR A 13 -5.26 9.22 -15.73
C THR A 13 -4.19 10.18 -16.23
N ARG A 14 -4.34 11.48 -15.96
CA ARG A 14 -3.39 12.53 -16.39
C ARG A 14 -2.55 12.98 -15.22
N TRP A 15 -1.27 13.26 -15.49
CA TRP A 15 -0.34 13.77 -14.49
C TRP A 15 -0.80 15.11 -13.93
N LYS A 16 -1.23 15.11 -12.66
CA LYS A 16 -1.62 16.32 -11.90
C LYS A 16 -0.96 16.29 -10.53
N PRO A 17 0.33 16.70 -10.41
CA PRO A 17 1.14 16.47 -9.22
C PRO A 17 0.57 17.13 -7.96
N ARG A 18 -0.06 18.31 -8.09
CA ARG A 18 -0.60 19.04 -6.93
C ARG A 18 -1.82 18.34 -6.32
N THR A 19 -2.77 17.93 -7.16
CA THR A 19 -3.96 17.22 -6.68
C THR A 19 -3.61 15.81 -6.22
N ALA A 20 -2.69 15.15 -6.91
CA ALA A 20 -2.17 13.84 -6.50
C ALA A 20 -1.49 13.94 -5.12
N LEU A 21 -0.61 14.91 -4.91
CA LEU A 21 0.06 15.10 -3.63
C LEU A 21 -0.93 15.35 -2.49
N LEU A 22 -1.94 16.20 -2.71
CA LEU A 22 -2.96 16.47 -1.71
C LEU A 22 -3.75 15.20 -1.35
N ALA A 23 -4.22 14.47 -2.35
CA ALA A 23 -4.98 13.24 -2.16
C ALA A 23 -4.13 12.14 -1.51
N SER A 24 -2.90 11.93 -1.97
CA SER A 24 -1.96 10.98 -1.40
C SER A 24 -1.62 11.33 0.05
N THR A 25 -1.45 12.62 0.38
CA THR A 25 -1.22 13.06 1.77
C THR A 25 -2.40 12.72 2.67
N ALA A 26 -3.62 13.01 2.22
CA ALA A 26 -4.82 12.69 2.98
C ALA A 26 -4.97 11.17 3.20
N LEU A 27 -4.82 10.38 2.13
CA LEU A 27 -4.96 8.92 2.19
C LEU A 27 -3.85 8.26 3.00
N GLY A 28 -2.60 8.59 2.70
CA GLY A 28 -1.43 8.00 3.37
C GLY A 28 -1.39 8.34 4.84
N MET A 29 -1.65 9.59 5.23
CA MET A 29 -1.69 9.95 6.66
C MET A 29 -2.87 9.32 7.40
N ALA A 30 -4.03 9.19 6.74
CA ALA A 30 -5.17 8.50 7.34
C ALA A 30 -4.91 7.00 7.53
N ALA A 31 -4.30 6.34 6.54
CA ALA A 31 -3.90 4.93 6.60
C ALA A 31 -2.82 4.73 7.68
N GLY A 32 -1.71 5.48 7.61
CA GLY A 32 -0.64 5.42 8.59
C GLY A 32 -1.12 5.70 10.02
N PHE A 33 -2.03 6.64 10.23
CA PHE A 33 -2.64 6.85 11.55
C PHE A 33 -3.50 5.67 11.98
N GLY A 34 -4.49 5.28 11.16
CA GLY A 34 -5.48 4.26 11.55
C GLY A 34 -4.87 2.87 11.73
N GLU A 35 -3.99 2.48 10.82
CA GLU A 35 -3.35 1.17 10.84
C GLU A 35 -2.33 1.06 11.97
N GLU A 36 -1.46 2.05 12.17
CA GLU A 36 -0.49 2.00 13.26
C GLU A 36 -1.17 2.07 14.65
N MET A 37 -2.24 2.86 14.79
CA MET A 37 -3.05 2.85 16.01
C MET A 37 -3.59 1.47 16.33
N LEU A 38 -4.13 0.75 15.34
CA LEU A 38 -4.64 -0.60 15.54
C LEU A 38 -3.52 -1.62 15.79
N PHE A 39 -2.55 -1.70 14.88
CA PHE A 39 -1.55 -2.76 14.92
C PHE A 39 -0.53 -2.56 16.04
N ARG A 40 -0.08 -1.32 16.30
CA ARG A 40 0.99 -1.04 17.29
C ARG A 40 0.39 -0.55 18.60
N GLY A 41 -0.57 0.36 18.52
CA GLY A 41 -1.25 0.92 19.69
C GLY A 41 -2.18 -0.05 20.41
N VAL A 42 -2.76 -1.04 19.71
CA VAL A 42 -3.62 -2.06 20.31
C VAL A 42 -2.98 -3.44 20.23
N LEU A 43 -2.87 -4.04 19.03
CA LEU A 43 -2.51 -5.47 18.92
C LEU A 43 -1.11 -5.79 19.44
N GLN A 44 -0.09 -5.04 19.04
CA GLN A 44 1.29 -5.27 19.48
C GLN A 44 1.45 -4.88 20.95
N TYR A 45 0.80 -3.80 21.40
CA TYR A 45 0.81 -3.37 22.79
C TYR A 45 0.25 -4.44 23.74
N GLU A 46 -0.91 -5.02 23.41
CA GLU A 46 -1.54 -6.10 24.20
C GLU A 46 -0.68 -7.38 24.24
N LEU A 47 0.08 -7.66 23.17
CA LEU A 47 1.03 -8.78 23.13
C LEU A 47 2.38 -8.47 23.82
N GLY A 48 2.58 -7.22 24.24
CA GLY A 48 3.77 -6.74 24.95
C GLY A 48 4.93 -6.29 24.07
N ALA A 49 5.89 -5.61 24.69
CA ALA A 49 7.09 -5.05 24.04
C ALA A 49 8.14 -6.14 23.70
N SER A 50 7.83 -7.01 22.74
CA SER A 50 8.71 -8.11 22.32
C SER A 50 8.81 -8.24 20.80
N PHE A 51 9.93 -8.80 20.32
CA PHE A 51 10.07 -9.17 18.90
C PHE A 51 9.05 -10.22 18.46
N ALA A 52 8.56 -11.05 19.37
CA ALA A 52 7.50 -12.01 19.08
C ALA A 52 6.15 -11.31 18.77
N ALA A 53 5.81 -10.27 19.53
CA ALA A 53 4.62 -9.45 19.27
C ALA A 53 4.72 -8.72 17.92
N VAL A 54 5.90 -8.20 17.57
CA VAL A 54 6.18 -7.64 16.25
C VAL A 54 5.96 -8.70 15.17
N GLY A 55 6.56 -9.88 15.31
CA GLY A 55 6.41 -10.97 14.33
C GLY A 55 4.95 -11.36 14.09
N TRP A 56 4.17 -11.56 15.15
CA TRP A 56 2.76 -11.95 15.04
C TRP A 56 1.89 -10.88 14.39
N THR A 57 2.00 -9.64 14.84
CA THR A 57 1.21 -8.54 14.28
C THR A 57 1.60 -8.24 12.83
N SER A 58 2.86 -8.44 12.46
CA SER A 58 3.32 -8.26 11.07
C SER A 58 2.84 -9.34 10.12
N VAL A 59 2.82 -10.60 10.54
CA VAL A 59 2.23 -11.68 9.73
C VAL A 59 0.74 -11.43 9.52
N LEU A 60 0.01 -11.07 10.58
CA LEU A 60 -1.41 -10.73 10.48
C LEU A 60 -1.63 -9.56 9.51
N PHE A 61 -0.82 -8.50 9.62
CA PHE A 61 -0.88 -7.36 8.70
C PHE A 61 -0.68 -7.80 7.24
N GLY A 62 0.34 -8.60 6.96
CA GLY A 62 0.61 -9.10 5.62
C GLY A 62 -0.51 -9.97 5.05
N LEU A 63 -1.12 -10.82 5.88
CA LEU A 63 -2.27 -11.64 5.48
C LEU A 63 -3.50 -10.80 5.12
N LEU A 64 -3.77 -9.72 5.87
CA LEU A 64 -4.86 -8.79 5.58
C LEU A 64 -4.62 -7.98 4.29
N HIS A 65 -3.36 -7.88 3.85
CA HIS A 65 -2.96 -7.22 2.61
C HIS A 65 -2.68 -8.18 1.46
N ALA A 66 -3.14 -9.44 1.52
CA ALA A 66 -2.80 -10.47 0.53
C ALA A 66 -3.54 -10.33 -0.81
N VAL A 67 -3.30 -9.25 -1.55
CA VAL A 67 -3.76 -9.07 -2.95
C VAL A 67 -3.02 -10.04 -3.88
N THR A 68 -1.72 -10.20 -3.66
CA THR A 68 -0.88 -11.23 -4.28
C THR A 68 0.05 -11.81 -3.22
N PRO A 69 0.61 -13.02 -3.41
CA PRO A 69 1.58 -13.58 -2.47
C PRO A 69 2.78 -12.67 -2.25
N LEU A 70 3.31 -12.04 -3.30
CA LEU A 70 4.41 -11.09 -3.19
C LEU A 70 3.99 -9.87 -2.37
N TYR A 71 2.80 -9.32 -2.59
CA TYR A 71 2.32 -8.17 -1.85
C TYR A 71 2.13 -8.49 -0.36
N ALA A 72 1.65 -9.68 -0.02
CA ALA A 72 1.56 -10.14 1.36
C ALA A 72 2.93 -10.20 2.06
N VAL A 73 3.97 -10.70 1.36
CA VAL A 73 5.34 -10.74 1.88
C VAL A 73 5.89 -9.32 2.08
N LEU A 74 5.74 -8.45 1.09
CA LEU A 74 6.21 -7.06 1.20
C LEU A 74 5.50 -6.29 2.32
N ALA A 75 4.17 -6.47 2.47
CA ALA A 75 3.39 -5.89 3.55
C ALA A 75 3.84 -6.43 4.93
N THR A 76 4.16 -7.73 5.02
CA THR A 76 4.73 -8.32 6.24
C THR A 76 6.07 -7.66 6.59
N LEU A 77 6.97 -7.51 5.62
CA LEU A 77 8.29 -6.90 5.83
C LEU A 77 8.20 -5.42 6.22
N ALA A 78 7.32 -4.65 5.57
CA ALA A 78 7.04 -3.27 5.96
C ALA A 78 6.49 -3.21 7.39
N SER A 79 5.57 -4.11 7.72
CA SER A 79 4.98 -4.17 9.05
C SER A 79 6.00 -4.55 10.15
N LEU A 80 6.94 -5.45 9.84
CA LEU A 80 8.07 -5.79 10.72
C LEU A 80 8.93 -4.56 11.00
N TYR A 81 9.21 -3.77 9.98
CA TYR A 81 9.99 -2.54 10.11
C TYR A 81 9.28 -1.50 10.99
N PHE A 82 7.99 -1.24 10.78
CA PHE A 82 7.25 -0.28 11.61
C PHE A 82 7.06 -0.79 13.05
N GLY A 83 6.83 -2.09 13.24
CA GLY A 83 6.75 -2.70 14.58
C GLY A 83 8.08 -2.62 15.34
N TRP A 84 9.21 -2.81 14.64
CA TRP A 84 10.54 -2.57 15.20
C TRP A 84 10.78 -1.09 15.52
N LEU A 85 10.41 -0.17 14.62
CA LEU A 85 10.52 1.28 14.87
C LEU A 85 9.74 1.70 16.12
N TYR A 86 8.54 1.15 16.32
CA TYR A 86 7.76 1.41 17.53
C TYR A 86 8.54 1.03 18.80
N LEU A 87 9.16 -0.17 18.82
CA LEU A 87 9.99 -0.61 19.95
C LEU A 87 11.26 0.23 20.12
N ALA A 88 11.93 0.57 19.02
CA ALA A 88 13.20 1.29 19.04
C ALA A 88 13.05 2.75 19.46
N ALA A 89 11.95 3.39 19.04
CA ALA A 89 11.66 4.79 19.34
C ALA A 89 10.85 4.98 20.63
N ASP A 90 10.21 3.92 21.15
CA ASP A 90 9.24 3.97 22.24
C ASP A 90 8.19 5.09 22.05
N ASN A 91 7.75 5.26 20.79
CA ASN A 91 6.91 6.37 20.38
C ASN A 91 6.09 5.99 19.16
N LEU A 92 4.76 5.95 19.32
CA LEU A 92 3.81 5.57 18.27
C LEU A 92 3.75 6.59 17.10
N VAL A 93 4.11 7.85 17.34
CA VAL A 93 4.12 8.88 16.28
C VAL A 93 5.17 8.56 15.21
N VAL A 94 6.28 7.92 15.58
CA VAL A 94 7.37 7.57 14.65
C VAL A 94 6.90 6.59 13.56
N PRO A 95 6.33 5.41 13.86
CA PRO A 95 5.78 4.53 12.84
C PRO A 95 4.58 5.16 12.11
N ILE A 96 3.70 5.94 12.77
CA ILE A 96 2.58 6.64 12.10
C ILE A 96 3.09 7.53 10.96
N LEU A 97 4.05 8.41 11.26
CA LEU A 97 4.61 9.31 10.25
C LEU A 97 5.40 8.56 9.19
N THR A 98 6.16 7.54 9.59
CA THR A 98 6.96 6.74 8.65
C THR A 98 6.07 6.00 7.65
N HIS A 99 5.02 5.33 8.13
CA HIS A 99 4.05 4.65 7.29
C HIS A 99 3.29 5.65 6.42
N GLY A 100 2.75 6.72 7.00
CA GLY A 100 1.99 7.70 6.24
C GLY A 100 2.82 8.36 5.12
N LEU A 101 4.08 8.70 5.38
CA LEU A 101 4.98 9.24 4.35
C LEU A 101 5.36 8.22 3.28
N TYR A 102 5.55 6.96 3.67
CA TYR A 102 5.77 5.86 2.71
C TYR A 102 4.60 5.73 1.75
N ASP A 103 3.36 5.75 2.26
CA ASP A 103 2.15 5.66 1.44
C ASP A 103 1.98 6.87 0.52
N VAL A 104 2.31 8.08 1.00
CA VAL A 104 2.34 9.27 0.14
C VAL A 104 3.28 9.06 -1.03
N ALA A 105 4.52 8.60 -0.77
CA ALA A 105 5.50 8.36 -1.80
C ALA A 105 5.07 7.25 -2.77
N ALA A 106 4.53 6.14 -2.26
CA ALA A 106 4.05 5.01 -3.04
C ALA A 106 2.87 5.42 -3.96
N LEU A 107 1.89 6.16 -3.44
CA LEU A 107 0.76 6.66 -4.23
C LEU A 107 1.20 7.68 -5.29
N MET A 108 2.12 8.57 -4.95
CA MET A 108 2.68 9.53 -5.92
C MET A 108 3.44 8.82 -7.04
N TYR A 109 4.26 7.82 -6.70
CA TYR A 109 4.98 7.01 -7.67
C TYR A 109 4.01 6.19 -8.56
N ALA A 110 2.98 5.62 -7.95
CA ALA A 110 1.95 4.89 -8.69
C ALA A 110 1.20 5.81 -9.66
N HIS A 111 0.79 7.01 -9.24
CA HIS A 111 0.15 7.99 -10.10
C HIS A 111 1.06 8.42 -11.26
N TYR A 112 2.34 8.69 -10.97
CA TYR A 112 3.33 9.00 -12.01
C TYR A 112 3.40 7.88 -13.05
N THR A 113 3.49 6.63 -12.60
CA THR A 113 3.61 5.45 -13.47
C THR A 113 2.38 5.28 -14.36
N VAL A 114 1.16 5.33 -13.80
CA VAL A 114 -0.06 5.18 -14.61
C VAL A 114 -0.27 6.35 -15.57
N SER A 115 0.17 7.55 -15.21
CA SER A 115 0.06 8.74 -16.07
C SER A 115 0.99 8.71 -17.29
N LYS A 116 1.98 7.81 -17.30
CA LYS A 116 2.93 7.62 -18.39
C LYS A 116 2.51 6.54 -19.40
N LEU A 117 1.50 5.75 -19.08
CA LEU A 117 0.94 4.75 -19.99
C LEU A 117 0.26 5.42 -21.18
N SER A 118 0.26 4.75 -22.32
CA SER A 118 -0.50 5.16 -23.51
C SER A 118 -2.01 5.11 -23.24
N PRO A 119 -2.83 5.85 -24.02
CA PRO A 119 -4.28 5.78 -23.89
C PRO A 119 -4.85 4.37 -24.03
N GLN A 120 -4.24 3.53 -24.88
CA GLN A 120 -4.64 2.13 -25.09
C GLN A 120 -4.41 1.30 -23.84
N GLU A 121 -3.19 1.32 -23.28
CA GLU A 121 -2.86 0.61 -22.04
C GLU A 121 -3.76 1.07 -20.86
N GLN A 122 -4.10 2.35 -20.80
CA GLN A 122 -5.02 2.87 -19.79
C GLN A 122 -6.44 2.35 -19.95
N LEU A 123 -6.90 2.17 -21.20
CA LEU A 123 -8.22 1.59 -21.50
C LEU A 123 -8.26 0.10 -21.12
N GLU A 124 -7.24 -0.66 -21.49
CA GLU A 124 -7.10 -2.08 -21.11
C GLU A 124 -7.16 -2.25 -19.59
N ILE A 125 -6.40 -1.44 -18.84
CA ILE A 125 -6.43 -1.46 -17.37
C ILE A 125 -7.81 -1.06 -16.82
N ALA A 126 -8.50 -0.10 -17.45
CA ALA A 126 -9.81 0.36 -17.00
C ALA A 126 -10.91 -0.69 -17.24
N GLU A 127 -10.82 -1.41 -18.36
CA GLU A 127 -11.77 -2.44 -18.76
C GLU A 127 -11.48 -3.82 -18.16
N TRP A 128 -10.26 -4.04 -17.62
CA TRP A 128 -9.84 -5.30 -17.00
C TRP A 128 -10.87 -5.86 -16.02
N ARG A 129 -11.27 -7.12 -16.25
CA ARG A 129 -12.38 -7.79 -15.54
C ARG A 129 -11.95 -8.76 -14.45
N GLY A 130 -10.66 -9.09 -14.35
CA GLY A 130 -10.17 -10.08 -13.41
C GLY A 130 -9.21 -11.08 -14.05
N PRO A 131 -8.68 -12.02 -13.26
CA PRO A 131 -7.90 -13.13 -13.79
C PRO A 131 -8.71 -13.94 -14.82
N GLY A 132 -8.18 -14.10 -16.03
CA GLY A 132 -8.84 -14.83 -17.13
C GLY A 132 -9.50 -13.95 -18.19
N ASP A 133 -9.26 -12.65 -18.15
CA ASP A 133 -9.59 -11.71 -19.22
C ASP A 133 -9.01 -12.19 -20.57
N PRO A 134 -9.79 -12.25 -21.67
CA PRO A 134 -9.30 -12.72 -22.97
C PRO A 134 -8.04 -11.99 -23.47
N GLU A 135 -7.90 -10.69 -23.21
CA GLU A 135 -6.70 -9.93 -23.60
C GLU A 135 -5.44 -10.36 -22.82
N GLU A 136 -5.59 -10.76 -21.55
CA GLU A 136 -4.47 -11.27 -20.72
C GLU A 136 -3.92 -12.62 -21.26
N LYS A 137 -4.76 -13.39 -21.97
CA LYS A 137 -4.34 -14.66 -22.59
C LYS A 137 -3.56 -14.46 -23.88
N GLU A 138 -3.88 -13.43 -24.66
CA GLU A 138 -3.15 -13.13 -25.90
C GLU A 138 -1.72 -12.63 -25.61
N GLU A 139 -1.56 -11.77 -24.61
CA GLU A 139 -0.25 -11.26 -24.17
C GLU A 139 0.67 -12.36 -23.62
N LYS A 140 0.13 -13.35 -22.89
CA LYS A 140 0.89 -14.52 -22.39
C LYS A 140 1.18 -15.58 -23.46
N SER A 141 0.62 -15.45 -24.65
CA SER A 141 0.81 -16.38 -25.78
C SER A 141 1.74 -15.84 -26.88
N SER A 142 2.18 -14.59 -26.75
CA SER A 142 3.05 -13.86 -27.69
C SER A 142 4.48 -13.76 -27.17
#